data_AF-X1P4P4-F1
#
_entry.id   AF-X1P4P4-F1
#
_cell.length_a   1.000
_cell.length_b   1.000
_cell.length_c   1.000
_cell.angle_alpha   90.00
_cell.angle_beta   90.00
_cell.angle_gamma   90.00
#
_symmetry.space_group_name_H-M   'P 1'
#
loop_
_entity.id
_entity.type
_entity.pdbx_description
1 polymer ?
#
loop_
_entity_poly.entity_id
_entity_poly.type
_entity_poly.pdbx_seq_one_letter_code
_entity_poly.pdbx_strand_id
1 'polypeptide(L)'
;MPLTGIEIFKLLPKTNCGECGVPTCLAFAMNLASGKVELSACPHVSEEAKEKLAEAAAPPILPVTIGVGDRALKIGGETVMFRHEKRFENPPGLAILLKDSMDEAEVNARLEKCKQLQYERVGLTLRPELIAVKAESGD
;
A
#
# COMPACT_ATOMS: atom_id res chain seq x y z
N MET A 1 -12.09 8.80 5.64
CA MET A 1 -13.05 8.26 4.66
C MET A 1 -12.69 8.89 3.33
N PRO A 2 -12.45 8.10 2.27
CA PRO A 2 -12.19 8.67 0.95
C PRO A 2 -13.37 9.57 0.57
N LEU A 3 -13.09 10.72 -0.04
CA LEU A 3 -14.15 11.62 -0.51
C LEU A 3 -15.09 10.87 -1.45
N THR A 4 -16.38 11.07 -1.26
CA THR A 4 -17.40 10.56 -2.18
C THR A 4 -17.25 11.25 -3.54
N GLY A 5 -17.67 10.60 -4.62
CA GLY A 5 -17.64 11.23 -5.94
C GLY A 5 -18.44 12.54 -6.00
N ILE A 6 -19.44 12.72 -5.13
CA ILE A 6 -20.19 13.98 -5.02
C ILE A 6 -19.33 15.08 -4.39
N GLU A 7 -18.57 14.77 -3.33
CA GLU A 7 -17.67 15.73 -2.67
C GLU A 7 -16.53 16.14 -3.59
N ILE A 8 -15.96 15.19 -4.33
CA ILE A 8 -14.96 15.47 -5.38
C ILE A 8 -15.56 16.38 -6.45
N PHE A 9 -16.77 16.07 -6.95
CA PHE A 9 -17.43 16.88 -7.98
C PHE A 9 -17.64 18.34 -7.56
N LYS A 10 -17.85 18.62 -6.27
CA LYS A 10 -17.98 19.99 -5.76
C LYS A 10 -16.69 20.81 -5.95
N LEU A 11 -15.53 20.16 -5.92
CA LEU A 11 -14.20 20.76 -6.06
C LEU A 11 -13.72 20.84 -7.52
N LEU A 12 -14.42 20.19 -8.46
CA LEU A 12 -14.05 20.21 -9.87
C LEU A 12 -14.55 21.47 -10.59
N PRO A 13 -13.95 21.81 -11.76
CA PRO A 13 -14.33 23.00 -12.56
C PRO A 13 -15.73 22.96 -13.16
N LYS A 14 -16.39 21.79 -13.20
CA LYS A 14 -17.73 21.57 -13.77
C LYS A 14 -17.89 22.00 -15.23
N THR A 15 -16.80 22.04 -16.00
CA THR A 15 -16.83 22.42 -17.43
C THR A 15 -17.39 21.32 -18.33
N ASN A 16 -17.31 20.05 -17.92
CA ASN A 16 -17.68 18.89 -18.74
C ASN A 16 -17.00 18.89 -20.13
N CYS A 17 -15.77 19.41 -20.21
CA CYS A 17 -15.02 19.56 -21.47
C CYS A 17 -14.60 18.23 -22.13
N GLY A 18 -14.50 17.14 -21.36
CA GLY A 18 -14.06 15.84 -21.87
C GLY A 18 -12.56 15.68 -22.08
N GLU A 19 -11.75 16.71 -21.80
CA GLU A 19 -10.29 16.68 -22.01
C GLU A 19 -9.56 15.66 -21.13
N CYS A 20 -10.17 15.25 -20.02
CA CYS A 20 -9.68 14.17 -19.16
C CYS A 20 -10.07 12.76 -19.64
N GLY A 21 -10.64 12.62 -20.84
CA GLY A 21 -10.99 11.33 -21.43
C GLY A 21 -12.30 10.71 -20.94
N VAL A 22 -13.10 11.45 -20.17
CA VAL A 22 -14.42 11.01 -19.65
C VAL A 22 -15.50 12.04 -19.96
N PRO A 23 -16.76 11.61 -20.18
CA PRO A 23 -17.79 12.47 -20.77
C PRO A 23 -18.28 13.62 -19.87
N THR A 24 -18.11 13.51 -18.54
CA THR A 24 -18.56 14.53 -17.60
C THR A 24 -17.62 14.66 -16.40
N CYS A 25 -17.63 15.82 -15.74
CA CYS A 25 -16.90 16.02 -14.49
C CYS A 25 -17.43 15.12 -13.37
N LEU A 26 -18.71 14.75 -13.38
CA LEU A 26 -19.25 13.79 -12.42
C LEU A 26 -18.70 12.37 -12.66
N ALA A 27 -18.60 11.95 -13.92
CA ALA A 27 -17.96 10.68 -14.27
C ALA A 27 -16.48 10.66 -13.88
N PHE A 28 -15.77 11.78 -14.09
CA PHE A 28 -14.40 11.96 -13.61
C PHE A 28 -14.32 11.82 -12.09
N ALA A 29 -15.20 12.47 -11.35
CA ALA A 29 -15.22 12.42 -9.89
C ALA A 29 -15.47 11.00 -9.34
N MET A 30 -16.36 10.24 -9.97
CA MET A 30 -16.62 8.84 -9.59
C MET A 30 -15.45 7.91 -9.91
N ASN A 31 -14.78 8.13 -11.05
CA ASN A 31 -13.57 7.39 -11.40
C ASN A 31 -12.40 7.74 -10.47
N LEU A 32 -12.27 9.00 -10.05
CA LEU A 32 -11.26 9.44 -9.09
C LEU A 32 -11.53 8.83 -7.70
N ALA A 33 -12.77 8.87 -7.22
CA ALA A 33 -13.16 8.26 -5.93
C ALA A 33 -12.90 6.74 -5.88
N SER A 34 -12.95 6.06 -7.03
CA SER A 34 -12.66 4.63 -7.15
C SER A 34 -11.19 4.32 -7.49
N GLY A 35 -10.33 5.32 -7.62
CA GLY A 35 -8.91 5.16 -7.93
C GLY A 35 -8.63 4.68 -9.36
N LYS A 36 -9.56 4.89 -10.30
CA LYS A 36 -9.42 4.48 -11.71
C LYS A 36 -8.69 5.52 -12.58
N VAL A 37 -8.67 6.77 -12.15
CA VAL A 37 -7.99 7.89 -12.81
C VAL A 37 -7.27 8.73 -11.76
N GLU A 38 -6.20 9.40 -12.17
CA GLU A 38 -5.49 10.35 -11.31
C GLU A 38 -6.03 11.78 -11.50
N LEU A 39 -5.90 12.61 -10.47
CA LEU A 39 -6.33 14.01 -10.52
C LEU A 39 -5.57 14.82 -11.59
N SER A 40 -4.32 14.43 -11.87
CA SER A 40 -3.45 14.99 -12.91
C SER A 40 -4.04 14.92 -14.32
N ALA A 41 -5.00 14.02 -14.57
CA ALA A 41 -5.65 13.87 -15.86
C ALA A 41 -6.61 15.02 -16.22
N CYS A 42 -7.02 15.85 -15.26
CA CYS A 42 -7.87 17.01 -15.53
C CYS A 42 -7.02 18.30 -15.61
N PRO A 43 -6.89 18.93 -16.79
CA PRO A 43 -6.01 20.08 -16.99
C PRO A 43 -6.52 21.37 -16.33
N HIS A 44 -7.79 21.42 -15.94
CA HIS A 44 -8.44 22.63 -15.43
C HIS A 44 -8.63 22.65 -13.91
N VAL A 45 -8.12 21.66 -13.17
CA VAL A 45 -8.24 21.64 -11.70
C VAL A 45 -7.39 22.75 -11.11
N SER A 46 -7.97 23.58 -10.24
CA SER A 46 -7.23 24.62 -9.52
C SER A 46 -6.25 24.01 -8.52
N GLU A 47 -5.15 24.72 -8.24
CA GLU A 47 -4.17 24.26 -7.25
C GLU A 47 -4.79 24.05 -5.85
N GLU A 48 -5.72 24.93 -5.43
CA GLU A 48 -6.44 24.76 -4.16
C GLU A 48 -7.28 23.47 -4.12
N ALA A 49 -7.92 23.11 -5.25
CA ALA A 49 -8.66 21.85 -5.34
C ALA A 49 -7.70 20.65 -5.34
N LYS A 50 -6.51 20.78 -5.93
CA LYS A 50 -5.48 19.73 -5.89
C LYS A 50 -5.00 19.46 -4.47
N GLU A 51 -4.72 20.49 -3.69
CA GLU A 51 -4.29 20.35 -2.30
C GLU A 51 -5.35 19.64 -1.45
N LYS A 52 -6.60 20.12 -1.48
CA LYS A 52 -7.71 19.53 -0.71
C LYS A 52 -7.98 18.08 -1.11
N LEU A 53 -7.93 17.77 -2.41
CA LEU A 53 -8.13 16.42 -2.91
C LEU A 53 -6.94 15.51 -2.57
N ALA A 54 -5.70 16.01 -2.62
CA ALA A 54 -4.52 15.23 -2.27
C ALA A 54 -4.47 14.90 -0.77
N GLU A 55 -4.80 15.86 0.09
CA GLU A 55 -4.89 15.65 1.54
C GLU A 55 -5.97 14.61 1.89
N ALA A 56 -7.14 14.71 1.26
CA ALA A 56 -8.24 13.80 1.53
C ALA A 56 -8.10 12.42 0.86
N ALA A 57 -7.30 12.32 -0.20
CA ALA A 57 -6.97 11.06 -0.87
C ALA A 57 -5.78 10.34 -0.25
N ALA A 58 -5.04 10.97 0.66
CA ALA A 58 -3.94 10.33 1.36
C ALA A 58 -4.44 9.06 2.07
N PRO A 59 -3.78 7.91 1.89
CA PRO A 59 -4.17 6.68 2.57
C PRO A 59 -4.17 6.91 4.09
N PRO A 60 -5.19 6.45 4.83
CA PRO A 60 -5.20 6.56 6.29
C PRO A 60 -3.98 5.89 6.93
N ILE A 61 -3.46 4.86 6.27
CA ILE A 61 -2.25 4.13 6.66
C ILE A 61 -1.23 4.30 5.54
N LEU A 62 -0.13 5.00 5.83
CA LEU A 62 0.94 5.18 4.85
C LEU A 62 1.64 3.84 4.55
N PRO A 63 1.97 3.56 3.28
CA PRO A 63 2.77 2.40 2.94
C PRO A 63 4.23 2.60 3.36
N VAL A 64 4.84 1.55 3.91
CA VAL A 64 6.25 1.51 4.29
C VAL A 64 6.92 0.36 3.56
N THR A 65 8.13 0.59 3.04
CA THR A 65 8.94 -0.43 2.40
C THR A 65 10.13 -0.77 3.27
N ILE A 66 10.31 -2.06 3.56
CA ILE A 66 11.40 -2.62 4.36
C ILE A 66 12.33 -3.39 3.42
N GLY A 67 13.61 -3.00 3.36
CA GLY A 67 14.60 -3.59 2.47
C GLY A 67 14.67 -2.92 1.09
N VAL A 68 15.42 -3.53 0.15
CA VAL A 68 15.68 -3.00 -1.19
C VAL A 68 15.67 -4.12 -2.25
N GLY A 69 15.49 -3.76 -3.52
CA GLY A 69 15.49 -4.70 -4.65
C GLY A 69 14.31 -5.67 -4.67
N ASP A 70 14.49 -6.82 -5.32
CA ASP A 70 13.43 -7.82 -5.55
C ASP A 70 12.88 -8.48 -4.29
N ARG A 71 13.52 -8.27 -3.14
CA ARG A 71 13.08 -8.77 -1.83
C ARG A 71 12.51 -7.69 -0.91
N ALA A 72 12.35 -6.46 -1.38
CA ALA A 72 11.74 -5.40 -0.59
C ALA A 72 10.30 -5.77 -0.21
N LEU A 73 9.98 -5.70 1.08
CA LEU A 73 8.65 -5.95 1.61
C LEU A 73 7.91 -4.62 1.73
N LYS A 74 6.78 -4.48 1.05
CA LYS A 74 5.87 -3.35 1.21
C LYS A 74 4.71 -3.73 2.14
N ILE A 75 4.48 -2.94 3.18
CA ILE A 75 3.37 -3.09 4.13
C ILE A 75 2.62 -1.76 4.29
N GLY A 76 1.43 -1.79 4.90
CA GLY A 76 0.58 -0.61 5.08
C GLY A 76 -0.19 -0.27 3.81
N GLY A 77 -0.66 0.97 3.65
CA GLY A 77 -1.49 1.36 2.51
C GLY A 77 -2.94 0.87 2.58
N GLU A 78 -3.37 0.28 3.69
CA GLU A 78 -4.71 -0.28 3.84
C GLU A 78 -5.78 0.82 3.97
N THR A 79 -6.94 0.59 3.35
CA THR A 79 -8.05 1.56 3.31
C THR A 79 -9.34 1.05 3.92
N VAL A 80 -9.41 -0.23 4.29
CA VAL A 80 -10.64 -0.89 4.79
C VAL A 80 -10.36 -1.77 6.00
N MET A 81 -11.38 -1.95 6.84
CA MET A 81 -11.31 -2.85 8.00
C MET A 81 -11.69 -4.28 7.61
N PHE A 82 -12.60 -4.43 6.65
CA PHE A 82 -13.11 -5.73 6.23
C PHE A 82 -12.88 -5.97 4.74
N ARG A 83 -12.34 -7.15 4.42
CA ARG A 83 -11.96 -7.52 3.04
C ARG A 83 -13.11 -7.60 2.02
N HIS A 84 -14.36 -7.55 2.46
CA HIS A 84 -15.53 -7.59 1.59
C HIS A 84 -16.00 -6.19 1.19
N GLU A 85 -15.54 -5.14 1.88
CA GLU A 85 -15.76 -3.74 1.48
C GLU A 85 -14.85 -3.39 0.29
N LYS A 86 -13.59 -3.83 0.36
CA LYS A 86 -12.56 -3.75 -0.70
C LYS A 86 -11.48 -4.79 -0.41
N ARG A 87 -10.53 -4.99 -1.34
CA ARG A 87 -9.36 -5.82 -1.09
C ARG A 87 -8.44 -5.20 -0.03
N PHE A 88 -7.71 -6.06 0.67
CA PHE A 88 -6.47 -5.64 1.34
C PHE A 88 -5.38 -5.46 0.28
N GLU A 89 -4.58 -4.41 0.44
CA GLU A 89 -3.65 -3.97 -0.62
C GLU A 89 -2.28 -4.67 -0.50
N ASN A 90 -1.71 -4.79 0.70
CA ASN A 90 -0.38 -5.39 0.89
C ASN A 90 -0.42 -6.56 1.89
N PRO A 91 0.18 -7.72 1.57
CA PRO A 91 0.23 -8.86 2.49
C PRO A 91 1.08 -8.55 3.74
N PRO A 92 0.79 -9.18 4.88
CA PRO A 92 1.61 -9.02 6.08
C PRO A 92 2.99 -9.64 5.88
N GLY A 93 4.02 -8.97 6.38
CA GLY A 93 5.37 -9.53 6.44
C GLY A 93 5.51 -10.59 7.53
N LEU A 94 6.10 -11.72 7.20
CA LEU A 94 6.47 -12.78 8.13
C LEU A 94 7.97 -12.70 8.43
N ALA A 95 8.29 -12.66 9.71
CA ALA A 95 9.67 -12.57 10.18
C ALA A 95 10.05 -13.77 11.05
N ILE A 96 11.27 -14.27 10.88
CA ILE A 96 11.86 -15.23 11.82
C ILE A 96 12.67 -14.46 12.87
N LEU A 97 12.36 -14.71 14.14
CA LEU A 97 13.06 -14.10 15.26
C LEU A 97 14.40 -14.80 15.52
N LEU A 98 15.47 -14.01 15.55
CA LEU A 98 16.79 -14.36 16.04
C LEU A 98 17.11 -13.50 17.26
N LYS A 99 17.70 -14.11 18.27
CA LYS A 99 18.22 -13.38 19.44
C LYS A 99 19.73 -13.50 19.44
N ASP A 100 20.41 -12.45 19.89
CA ASP A 100 21.85 -12.44 20.16
C ASP A 100 22.27 -13.38 21.30
N SER A 101 21.35 -13.71 22.22
CA SER A 101 21.55 -14.66 23.32
C SER A 101 21.55 -16.14 22.90
N MET A 102 21.22 -16.44 21.64
CA MET A 102 21.24 -17.80 21.10
C MET A 102 22.66 -18.24 20.78
N ASP A 103 22.95 -19.54 20.96
CA ASP A 103 24.20 -20.10 20.46
C ASP A 103 24.25 -20.10 18.93
N GLU A 104 25.47 -20.18 18.40
CA GLU A 104 25.72 -20.11 16.95
C GLU A 104 25.05 -21.26 16.20
N ALA A 105 24.91 -22.44 16.82
CA ALA A 105 24.28 -23.60 16.20
C ALA A 105 22.78 -23.36 15.98
N GLU A 106 22.07 -22.80 16.97
CA GLU A 106 20.66 -22.46 16.88
C GLU A 106 20.41 -21.30 15.90
N VAL A 107 21.29 -20.29 15.89
CA VAL A 107 21.22 -19.19 14.89
C VAL A 107 21.34 -19.76 13.48
N ASN A 108 22.35 -20.60 13.22
CA ASN A 108 22.55 -21.23 11.92
C ASN A 108 21.37 -22.13 11.53
N ALA A 109 20.81 -22.91 12.46
CA ALA A 109 19.65 -23.75 12.19
C ALA A 109 18.42 -22.92 11.79
N ARG A 110 18.18 -21.76 12.41
CA ARG A 110 17.07 -20.86 12.06
C ARG A 110 17.28 -20.13 10.74
N LEU A 111 18.51 -19.69 10.47
CA LEU A 111 18.87 -19.10 9.19
C LEU A 111 18.65 -20.10 8.05
N GLU A 112 19.00 -21.36 8.27
CA GLU A 112 18.79 -22.40 7.28
C GLU A 112 17.30 -22.70 7.07
N LYS A 113 16.50 -22.75 8.14
CA LYS A 113 15.03 -22.79 8.03
C LYS A 113 14.48 -21.60 7.24
N CYS A 114 15.01 -20.39 7.42
CA CYS A 114 14.56 -19.21 6.66
C CYS A 114 14.75 -19.38 5.14
N LYS A 115 15.83 -20.05 4.72
CA LYS A 115 16.07 -20.36 3.30
C LYS A 115 15.18 -21.49 2.79
N GLN A 116 14.89 -22.48 3.63
CA GLN A 116 14.17 -23.69 3.23
C GLN A 116 12.64 -23.57 3.31
N LEU A 117 12.11 -22.70 4.18
CA LEU A 117 10.67 -22.45 4.32
C LEU A 117 10.14 -21.61 3.15
N GLN A 118 10.19 -22.18 1.95
CA GLN A 118 9.65 -21.61 0.73
C GLN A 118 8.66 -22.60 0.13
N TYR A 119 7.43 -22.14 -0.09
CA TYR A 119 6.34 -22.97 -0.59
C TYR A 119 5.77 -22.34 -1.85
N GLU A 120 5.64 -23.11 -2.92
CA GLU A 120 4.87 -22.68 -4.08
C GLU A 120 3.39 -23.02 -3.84
N ARG A 121 2.52 -22.02 -3.94
CA ARG A 121 1.07 -22.20 -3.83
C ARG A 121 0.38 -21.41 -4.93
N VAL A 122 -0.15 -22.12 -5.92
CA VAL A 122 -0.91 -21.53 -7.04
C VAL A 122 -0.09 -20.44 -7.76
N GLY A 123 1.17 -20.73 -8.08
CA GLY A 123 2.08 -19.79 -8.75
C GLY A 123 2.61 -18.65 -7.86
N LEU A 124 2.32 -18.65 -6.55
CA LEU A 124 2.88 -17.72 -5.59
C LEU A 124 3.94 -18.41 -4.72
N THR A 125 5.09 -17.78 -4.55
CA THR A 125 6.14 -18.24 -3.62
C THR A 125 5.91 -17.64 -2.25
N LEU A 126 5.41 -18.44 -1.31
CA LEU A 126 5.24 -18.09 0.11
C LEU A 126 6.53 -18.36 0.87
N ARG A 127 7.05 -17.35 1.57
CA ARG A 127 8.29 -17.45 2.34
C ARG A 127 8.33 -16.38 3.44
N PRO A 128 9.14 -16.52 4.49
CA PRO A 128 9.47 -15.40 5.35
C PRO A 128 10.20 -14.30 4.57
N GLU A 129 9.75 -13.06 4.70
CA GLU A 129 10.38 -11.90 4.05
C GLU A 129 11.49 -11.29 4.90
N LEU A 130 11.42 -11.44 6.23
CA LEU A 130 12.28 -10.75 7.17
C LEU A 130 12.97 -11.69 8.18
N ILE A 131 14.06 -11.18 8.72
CA ILE A 131 14.69 -11.70 9.94
C ILE A 131 14.62 -10.58 10.97
N ALA A 132 13.97 -10.86 12.10
CA ALA A 132 13.90 -9.94 13.23
C ALA A 132 15.04 -10.27 14.18
N VAL A 133 16.06 -9.41 14.26
CA VAL A 133 17.16 -9.56 15.22
C VAL A 133 16.79 -8.81 16.49
N LYS A 134 16.74 -9.52 17.62
CA LYS A 134 16.51 -8.95 18.95
C LYS A 134 17.81 -8.96 19.73
N ALA A 135 18.29 -7.77 20.09
CA ALA A 135 19.35 -7.62 21.08
C ALA A 135 18.76 -7.81 22.49
N GLU A 136 19.19 -8.85 23.19
CA GLU A 136 18.79 -9.24 24.54
C GLU A 136 19.99 -9.30 25.50
N SER A 137 21.21 -9.48 24.97
CA SER A 137 22.44 -9.58 25.77
C SER A 137 22.84 -8.26 26.43
N GLY A 138 22.59 -7.14 25.76
CA GLY A 138 23.00 -5.81 26.23
C GLY A 138 24.45 -5.45 25.93
N ASP A 139 25.15 -6.29 25.15
CA ASP A 139 26.51 -6.08 24.65
C ASP A 139 26.54 -5.45 23.24
#